data_AF-A0A9D7PMF4-F1
#
_entry.id   AF-A0A9D7PMF4-F1
#
_cell.length_a   1.000
_cell.length_b   1.000
_cell.length_c   1.000
_cell.angle_alpha   90.00
_cell.angle_beta   90.00
_cell.angle_gamma   90.00
#
_symmetry.space_group_name_H-M   'P 1'
#
loop_
_entity.id
_entity.type
_entity.pdbx_description
1 polymer ?
#
loop_
_entity_poly.entity_id
_entity_poly.type
_entity_poly.pdbx_seq_one_letter_code
_entity_poly.pdbx_strand_id
1 'polypeptide(L)'
;MTSASNGCSTSLNVTAPSCTCPSITAPTSGGNQTICSNESIPNLSANATGINETIDWYDNSTGGNLLQQGSSTYRPSIAGTYFAESRNTINGCKSSTRIPVSLIILAVPTLSLSLPLVPRILLLTL
;
A
#
# COMPACT_ATOMS: atom_id res chain seq x y z
N MET A 1 38.02 -53.96 -10.38
CA MET A 1 37.91 -53.43 -11.75
C MET A 1 36.59 -52.69 -11.82
N THR A 2 36.66 -51.38 -11.98
CA THR A 2 35.52 -50.44 -11.98
C THR A 2 34.74 -50.56 -13.29
N SER A 3 33.47 -50.99 -13.22
CA SER A 3 32.59 -51.07 -14.39
C SER A 3 32.00 -49.69 -14.70
N ALA A 4 32.06 -49.35 -15.98
CA ALA A 4 31.78 -48.04 -16.56
C ALA A 4 30.34 -47.54 -16.33
N SER A 5 30.25 -46.23 -16.22
CA SER A 5 29.05 -45.41 -16.19
C SER A 5 28.17 -45.62 -17.44
N ASN A 6 26.97 -46.18 -17.28
CA ASN A 6 25.93 -46.06 -18.31
C ASN A 6 25.08 -44.83 -18.01
N GLY A 7 25.65 -43.66 -18.35
CA GLY A 7 25.03 -42.34 -18.25
C GLY A 7 23.87 -42.13 -19.23
N CYS A 8 22.78 -42.89 -19.08
CA CYS A 8 21.56 -42.64 -19.82
C CYS A 8 20.78 -41.48 -19.16
N SER A 9 21.19 -40.26 -19.49
CA SER A 9 20.44 -39.05 -19.16
C SER A 9 19.74 -38.56 -20.43
N THR A 10 18.44 -38.76 -20.53
CA THR A 10 17.63 -38.18 -21.60
C THR A 10 17.27 -36.74 -21.24
N SER A 11 17.85 -35.77 -21.94
CA SER A 11 17.43 -34.37 -21.82
C SER A 11 16.17 -34.16 -22.68
N LEU A 12 15.02 -34.02 -22.03
CA LEU A 12 13.80 -33.55 -22.70
C LEU A 12 13.88 -32.02 -22.82
N ASN A 13 13.91 -31.49 -24.03
CA ASN A 13 13.94 -30.05 -24.25
C ASN A 13 12.53 -29.47 -24.02
N VAL A 14 12.22 -29.17 -22.76
CA VAL A 14 10.99 -28.43 -22.41
C VAL A 14 11.30 -26.96 -22.65
N THR A 15 10.84 -26.42 -23.78
CA THR A 15 10.91 -24.99 -24.03
C THR A 15 10.04 -24.30 -23.00
N ALA A 16 10.66 -23.59 -22.05
CA ALA A 16 9.93 -22.78 -21.08
C ALA A 16 9.01 -21.80 -21.85
N PRO A 17 7.76 -21.59 -21.40
CA PRO A 17 6.90 -20.57 -21.98
C PRO A 17 7.64 -19.23 -22.01
N SER A 18 7.48 -18.45 -23.08
CA SER A 18 8.08 -17.12 -23.18
C SER A 18 7.42 -16.18 -22.18
N CYS A 19 7.99 -16.08 -20.97
CA CYS A 19 7.52 -15.20 -19.90
C CYS A 19 7.98 -13.74 -20.10
N THR A 20 7.99 -13.24 -21.34
CA THR A 20 8.39 -11.86 -21.62
C THR A 20 7.22 -10.93 -21.33
N CYS A 21 7.30 -10.23 -20.19
CA CYS A 21 6.39 -9.13 -19.90
C CYS A 21 6.84 -7.87 -20.65
N PRO A 22 5.93 -7.17 -21.37
CA PRO A 22 6.22 -5.82 -21.83
C PRO A 22 6.40 -4.90 -20.62
N SER A 23 7.15 -3.82 -20.81
CA SER A 23 7.29 -2.79 -19.78
C SER A 23 5.94 -2.12 -19.53
N ILE A 24 5.41 -2.26 -18.32
CA ILE A 24 4.21 -1.57 -17.85
C ILE A 24 4.62 -0.29 -17.13
N THR A 25 4.01 0.83 -17.49
CA THR A 25 4.26 2.12 -16.84
C THR A 25 3.68 2.11 -15.43
N ALA A 26 4.40 2.69 -14.48
CA ALA A 26 3.86 2.86 -13.13
C ALA A 26 2.57 3.72 -13.15
N PRO A 27 1.65 3.51 -12.21
CA PRO A 27 0.42 4.29 -12.16
C PRO A 27 0.69 5.75 -11.79
N THR A 28 -0.28 6.63 -12.04
CA THR A 28 -0.23 8.01 -11.56
C THR A 28 -0.86 8.10 -10.18
N SER A 29 -0.18 8.72 -9.22
CA SER A 29 -0.74 8.97 -7.87
C SER A 29 -1.89 9.99 -7.94
N GLY A 30 -2.95 9.74 -7.17
CA GLY A 30 -4.02 10.71 -6.93
C GLY A 30 -3.70 11.73 -5.84
N GLY A 31 -2.51 11.65 -5.23
CA GLY A 31 -2.03 12.59 -4.21
C GLY A 31 -2.18 12.10 -2.78
N ASN A 32 -1.30 12.62 -1.91
CA ASN A 32 -1.32 12.31 -0.49
C ASN A 32 -2.51 12.97 0.21
N GLN A 33 -3.03 12.33 1.24
CA GLN A 33 -4.14 12.82 2.05
C GLN A 33 -3.65 13.20 3.44
N THR A 34 -4.15 14.31 3.98
CA THR A 34 -3.88 14.76 5.35
C THR A 34 -5.20 15.08 6.03
N ILE A 35 -5.40 14.53 7.22
CA ILE A 35 -6.61 14.74 8.03
C ILE A 35 -6.25 15.00 9.49
N CYS A 36 -7.19 15.52 10.27
CA CYS A 36 -7.12 15.50 11.73
C CYS A 36 -7.63 14.17 12.30
N SER A 37 -7.22 13.79 13.51
CA SER A 37 -7.56 12.50 14.14
C SER A 37 -9.05 12.34 14.49
N ASN A 38 -9.85 13.40 14.37
CA ASN A 38 -11.30 13.40 14.53
C ASN A 38 -12.07 13.40 13.20
N GLU A 39 -11.38 13.40 12.06
CA GLU A 39 -11.98 13.37 10.73
C GLU A 39 -12.07 11.93 10.20
N SER A 40 -12.94 11.73 9.21
CA SER A 40 -13.07 10.44 8.54
C SER A 40 -11.86 10.18 7.64
N ILE A 41 -11.35 8.94 7.66
CA ILE A 41 -10.24 8.52 6.80
C ILE A 41 -10.70 8.47 5.32
N PRO A 42 -10.10 9.29 4.43
CA PRO A 42 -10.45 9.30 3.01
C PRO A 42 -9.90 8.08 2.27
N ASN A 43 -10.33 7.89 1.02
CA ASN A 43 -9.68 6.97 0.12
C ASN A 43 -8.38 7.59 -0.43
N LEU A 44 -7.36 6.76 -0.56
CA LEU A 44 -6.23 7.02 -1.44
C LEU A 44 -6.63 6.60 -2.85
N SER A 45 -6.09 7.28 -3.87
CA SER A 45 -6.38 6.97 -5.26
C SER A 45 -5.10 6.90 -6.10
N ALA A 46 -5.15 6.09 -7.14
CA ALA A 46 -4.14 5.97 -8.18
C ALA A 46 -4.80 5.58 -9.49
N ASN A 47 -4.22 5.98 -10.61
CA ASN A 47 -4.77 5.74 -11.93
C ASN A 47 -3.80 4.94 -12.80
N ALA A 48 -4.29 3.86 -13.40
CA ALA A 48 -3.52 3.12 -14.39
C ALA A 48 -3.38 3.96 -15.66
N THR A 49 -2.21 3.89 -16.31
CA THR A 49 -1.90 4.73 -17.47
C THR A 49 -2.01 3.97 -18.79
N GLY A 50 -1.95 2.63 -18.77
CA GLY A 50 -2.10 1.79 -19.95
C GLY A 50 -3.49 1.17 -20.12
N ILE A 51 -3.65 0.47 -21.24
CA ILE A 51 -4.90 -0.21 -21.63
C ILE A 51 -4.94 -1.60 -20.99
N ASN A 52 -6.13 -2.01 -20.54
CA ASN A 52 -6.34 -3.27 -19.83
C ASN A 52 -5.47 -3.37 -18.57
N GLU A 53 -5.27 -2.26 -17.87
CA GLU A 53 -4.54 -2.22 -16.61
C GLU A 53 -5.47 -1.96 -15.44
N THR A 54 -5.09 -2.48 -14.30
CA THR A 54 -5.75 -2.26 -13.01
C THR A 54 -4.71 -1.91 -11.95
N ILE A 55 -5.17 -1.48 -10.78
CA ILE A 55 -4.30 -1.08 -9.68
C ILE A 55 -4.39 -2.08 -8.53
N ASP A 56 -3.22 -2.55 -8.09
CA ASP A 56 -3.05 -3.39 -6.92
C ASP A 56 -2.30 -2.58 -5.84
N TRP A 57 -2.81 -2.57 -4.61
CA TRP A 57 -2.27 -1.80 -3.48
C TRP A 57 -1.50 -2.68 -2.50
N TYR A 58 -0.37 -2.18 -2.02
CA TYR A 58 0.55 -2.88 -1.12
C TYR A 58 1.00 -2.02 0.05
N ASP A 59 1.47 -2.69 1.11
CA ASP A 59 2.04 -2.07 2.31
C ASP A 59 3.52 -1.65 2.16
N ASN A 60 4.20 -2.08 1.08
CA ASN A 60 5.61 -1.78 0.86
C ASN A 60 5.95 -1.47 -0.61
N SER A 61 7.06 -0.75 -0.82
CA SER A 61 7.55 -0.34 -2.15
C SER A 61 8.00 -1.51 -3.02
N THR A 62 8.42 -2.62 -2.42
CA THR A 62 8.81 -3.86 -3.08
C THR A 62 8.46 -5.05 -2.18
N GLY A 63 7.92 -6.12 -2.74
CA GLY A 63 7.39 -7.24 -1.94
C GLY A 63 6.18 -6.80 -1.10
N GLY A 64 6.10 -7.24 0.16
CA GLY A 64 5.03 -6.87 1.07
C GLY A 64 3.70 -7.62 0.84
N ASN A 65 2.67 -7.22 1.59
CA ASN A 65 1.34 -7.81 1.52
C ASN A 65 0.46 -7.05 0.53
N LEU A 66 -0.32 -7.79 -0.25
CA LEU A 66 -1.38 -7.24 -1.08
C LEU A 66 -2.54 -6.80 -0.17
N LEU A 67 -2.83 -5.51 -0.17
CA LEU A 67 -3.88 -4.90 0.66
C LEU A 67 -5.21 -4.87 -0.07
N GLN A 68 -5.19 -4.54 -1.36
CA GLN A 68 -6.39 -4.52 -2.21
C GLN A 68 -6.00 -4.76 -3.66
N GLN A 69 -6.71 -5.66 -4.34
CA GLN A 69 -6.46 -5.98 -5.74
C GLN A 69 -7.49 -5.31 -6.64
N GLY A 70 -7.07 -4.89 -7.83
CA GLY A 70 -7.97 -4.51 -8.91
C GLY A 70 -8.80 -3.24 -8.68
N SER A 71 -8.29 -2.28 -7.89
CA SER A 71 -9.04 -1.09 -7.47
C SER A 71 -8.21 0.18 -7.58
N SER A 72 -8.73 1.19 -8.27
CA SER A 72 -8.14 2.54 -8.37
C SER A 72 -8.15 3.30 -7.05
N THR A 73 -8.85 2.80 -6.03
CA THR A 73 -8.90 3.40 -4.70
C THR A 73 -8.63 2.38 -3.61
N TYR A 74 -8.05 2.87 -2.50
CA TYR A 74 -7.79 2.08 -1.30
C TYR A 74 -8.04 2.95 -0.07
N ARG A 75 -8.83 2.43 0.89
CA ARG A 75 -9.09 3.14 2.15
C ARG A 75 -8.27 2.51 3.28
N PRO A 76 -7.15 3.13 3.69
CA PRO A 76 -6.34 2.63 4.79
C PRO A 76 -7.06 2.74 6.14
N SER A 77 -6.60 1.97 7.13
CA SER A 77 -7.11 2.03 8.51
C SER A 77 -6.27 2.91 9.43
N ILE A 78 -5.01 3.14 9.08
CA ILE A 78 -4.04 3.91 9.88
C ILE A 78 -3.21 4.83 8.97
N ALA A 79 -2.61 5.86 9.57
CA ALA A 79 -1.61 6.69 8.91
C ALA A 79 -0.44 5.82 8.41
N GLY A 80 0.08 6.15 7.22
CA GLY A 80 1.13 5.37 6.58
C GLY A 80 1.29 5.70 5.10
N THR A 81 2.32 5.12 4.49
CA THR A 81 2.55 5.18 3.06
C THR A 81 2.19 3.84 2.44
N TYR A 82 1.33 3.89 1.42
CA TYR A 82 0.81 2.75 0.70
C TYR A 82 1.26 2.82 -0.76
N PHE A 83 1.40 1.69 -1.42
CA PHE A 83 2.08 1.61 -2.72
C PHE A 83 1.16 1.03 -3.79
N ALA A 84 0.93 1.78 -4.86
CA ALA A 84 0.10 1.36 -5.99
C ALA A 84 0.97 0.76 -7.12
N GLU A 85 0.57 -0.39 -7.63
CA GLU A 85 1.20 -1.13 -8.74
C GLU A 85 0.19 -1.25 -9.90
N SER A 86 0.61 -0.92 -11.13
CA SER A 86 -0.20 -1.22 -12.31
C SER A 86 -0.03 -2.69 -12.66
N ARG A 87 -1.13 -3.39 -12.95
CA ARG A 87 -1.13 -4.76 -13.47
C ARG A 87 -1.99 -4.87 -14.71
N ASN A 88 -1.45 -5.41 -15.79
CA ASN A 88 -2.21 -5.73 -16.98
C ASN A 88 -3.11 -6.95 -16.72
N THR A 89 -4.40 -6.84 -17.02
CA THR A 89 -5.42 -7.85 -16.70
C THR A 89 -5.44 -9.03 -17.68
N ILE A 90 -4.77 -8.91 -18.82
CA ILE A 90 -4.71 -9.96 -19.85
C ILE A 90 -3.53 -10.90 -19.60
N ASN A 91 -2.34 -10.34 -19.38
CA ASN A 91 -1.10 -11.12 -19.25
C ASN A 91 -0.51 -11.12 -17.83
N GLY A 92 -1.10 -10.38 -16.88
CA GLY A 92 -0.67 -10.34 -15.48
C GLY A 92 0.63 -9.55 -15.24
N CYS A 93 1.20 -8.93 -16.27
CA CYS A 93 2.43 -8.15 -16.16
C CYS A 93 2.24 -6.91 -15.30
N LYS A 94 3.26 -6.57 -14.52
CA LYS A 94 3.22 -5.51 -13.50
C LYS A 94 4.19 -4.39 -13.82
N SER A 95 3.92 -3.19 -13.32
CA SER A 95 4.87 -2.08 -13.39
C SER A 95 6.16 -2.42 -12.66
N SER A 96 7.28 -1.91 -13.17
CA SER A 96 8.61 -2.13 -12.58
C SER A 96 8.79 -1.45 -11.22
N THR A 97 8.05 -0.36 -11.00
CA THR A 97 8.02 0.38 -9.74
C THR A 97 6.58 0.58 -9.27
N ARG A 98 6.44 0.78 -7.96
CA ARG A 98 5.19 1.19 -7.32
C ARG A 98 5.24 2.64 -6.93
N ILE A 99 4.10 3.31 -6.95
CA ILE A 99 4.03 4.73 -6.59
C ILE A 99 3.51 4.88 -5.15
N PRO A 100 4.20 5.65 -4.29
CA PRO A 100 3.76 5.89 -2.93
C PRO A 100 2.58 6.87 -2.89
N VAL A 101 1.62 6.59 -2.02
CA VAL A 101 0.52 7.47 -1.64
C VAL A 101 0.37 7.42 -0.12
N SER A 102 0.49 8.57 0.53
CA SER A 102 0.51 8.66 2.00
C SER A 102 -0.80 9.17 2.57
N LEU A 103 -1.21 8.57 3.68
CA LEU A 103 -2.19 9.13 4.60
C LEU A 103 -1.47 9.67 5.84
N ILE A 104 -1.67 10.94 6.13
CA ILE A 104 -1.14 11.65 7.30
C ILE A 104 -2.32 11.99 8.22
N ILE A 105 -2.21 11.64 9.51
CA ILE A 105 -3.21 11.95 10.53
C ILE A 105 -2.57 12.85 11.59
N LEU A 106 -3.10 14.05 11.76
CA LEU A 106 -2.64 15.06 12.72
C LEU A 106 -3.49 15.01 13.99
N ALA A 107 -2.86 15.18 15.16
CA ALA A 107 -3.60 15.24 16.42
C ALA A 107 -4.41 16.55 16.52
N VAL A 108 -5.63 16.46 17.06
CA VAL A 108 -6.42 17.67 17.37
C VAL A 108 -5.85 18.34 18.61
N PRO A 109 -5.72 19.68 18.65
CA PRO A 109 -5.32 20.39 19.86
C PRO A 109 -6.31 20.13 21.01
N THR A 110 -5.80 19.73 22.18
CA THR A 110 -6.61 19.61 23.39
C THR A 110 -6.53 20.89 24.20
N LEU A 111 -7.67 21.54 24.43
CA LEU A 111 -7.78 22.67 25.35
C LEU A 111 -7.89 22.13 26.78
N SER A 112 -6.83 22.31 27.58
CA SER A 112 -6.87 22.00 29.02
C SER A 112 -7.24 23.26 29.81
N LEU A 113 -8.47 23.31 30.32
CA LEU A 113 -8.87 24.36 31.25
C LEU A 113 -8.50 23.91 32.68
N SER A 114 -7.40 24.43 33.24
CA SER A 114 -7.12 24.23 34.65
C SER A 114 -8.09 25.09 35.46
N LEU A 115 -9.13 24.49 36.03
CA LEU A 115 -9.96 25.15 37.02
C LEU A 115 -9.06 25.48 38.23
N PRO A 116 -8.90 26.76 38.63
CA PRO A 116 -8.26 27.06 39.89
C PRO A 116 -9.10 26.41 40.98
N LEU A 117 -8.47 25.58 41.82
CA LEU A 117 -9.09 25.05 43.02
C LEU A 117 -9.52 26.25 43.87
N VAL A 118 -10.79 26.67 43.77
CA VAL A 118 -11.32 27.69 44.66
C VAL A 118 -11.32 27.05 46.05
N PRO A 119 -10.47 27.49 46.99
CA PRO A 119 -10.54 26.97 48.34
C PRO A 119 -11.91 27.34 48.87
N ARG A 120 -12.67 26.32 49.24
CA ARG A 120 -14.02 26.42 49.80
C ARG A 120 -13.91 27.22 51.10
N ILE A 121 -13.95 28.55 51.02
CA ILE A 121 -14.09 29.43 52.18
C ILE A 121 -15.46 29.10 52.76
N LEU A 122 -15.45 28.30 53.82
CA LEU A 122 -16.62 28.06 54.66
C LEU A 122 -16.94 29.43 55.26
N LEU A 123 -17.93 30.13 54.68
CA LEU A 123 -18.48 31.34 55.27
C LEU A 123 -19.23 30.90 56.53
N LEU A 124 -18.53 30.81 57.68
CA LEU A 124 -19.18 30.68 58.97
C LEU A 124 -19.92 31.99 59.21
N THR A 125 -21.24 31.92 59.10
CA THR A 125 -22.18 32.93 59.59
C THR A 125 -21.93 33.14 61.09
N LEU A 126 -21.56 34.36 61.48
CA LEU A 126 -21.69 34.90 62.83
C LEU A 126 -22.92 35.81 62.86
#